data_AF-A0A6B3FC03-F1
#
_entry.id   AF-A0A6B3FC03-F1
#
_cell.length_a   1.000
_cell.length_b   1.000
_cell.length_c   1.000
_cell.angle_alpha   90.00
_cell.angle_beta   90.00
_cell.angle_gamma   90.00
#
_symmetry.space_group_name_H-M   'P 1'
#
loop_
_entity.id
_entity.type
_entity.pdbx_description
1 polymer ?
#
loop_
_entity_poly.entity_id
_entity_poly.type
_entity_poly.pdbx_seq_one_letter_code
_entity_poly.pdbx_strand_id
1 'polypeptide(L)'
;FLSTADVDKALSTDTPLVIGRKGTGKTAVFRVLASQEAPSVVVTAPSGMAEQFGWTPGVRFYAGLESQMRERGLPWGAVWTALVALAVLRVRPDEVPRPGWVDGELKTAASGDHNVGTATLDDLALLFNDSRAALRVEEWLQDIDRSLTEECVLLFDGLDTGFGGTDEERHRRSDAVAGLLTVVNEVGQNLRHLRFKVLLREDIWREVKLPNKSHL
;
A
#
# COMPACT_ATOMS: atom_id res chain seq x y z
N PHE A 1 -19.56 -16.80 8.42
CA PHE A 1 -19.90 -16.69 7.00
C PHE A 1 -20.34 -15.26 6.74
N LEU A 2 -19.72 -14.58 5.79
CA LEU A 2 -20.18 -13.26 5.33
C LEU A 2 -21.51 -13.46 4.59
N SER A 3 -22.46 -12.54 4.72
CA SER A 3 -23.66 -12.57 3.88
C SER A 3 -23.28 -12.21 2.43
N THR A 4 -24.08 -12.63 1.44
CA THR A 4 -23.81 -12.30 0.02
C THR A 4 -23.72 -10.78 -0.20
N ALA A 5 -24.55 -10.00 0.51
CA ALA A 5 -24.50 -8.55 0.47
C ALA A 5 -23.19 -7.97 1.05
N ASP A 6 -22.61 -8.61 2.07
CA ASP A 6 -21.32 -8.20 2.62
C ASP A 6 -20.17 -8.52 1.65
N VAL A 7 -20.30 -9.60 0.86
CA VAL A 7 -19.33 -9.96 -0.17
C VAL A 7 -19.38 -8.97 -1.33
N ASP A 8 -20.58 -8.65 -1.84
CA ASP A 8 -20.76 -7.69 -2.92
C ASP A 8 -20.22 -6.31 -2.53
N LYS A 9 -20.51 -5.87 -1.29
CA LYS A 9 -19.96 -4.63 -0.74
C LYS A 9 -18.44 -4.69 -0.60
N ALA A 10 -17.87 -5.82 -0.17
CA ALA A 10 -16.43 -5.97 -0.05
C ALA A 10 -15.72 -5.93 -1.42
N LEU A 11 -16.38 -6.44 -2.47
CA LEU A 11 -15.88 -6.45 -3.85
C LEU A 11 -16.04 -5.08 -4.56
N SER A 12 -17.02 -4.26 -4.18
CA SER A 12 -17.24 -2.92 -4.76
C SER A 12 -16.03 -1.99 -4.54
N THR A 13 -15.54 -1.35 -5.60
CA THR A 13 -14.40 -0.40 -5.55
C THR A 13 -14.70 0.87 -4.73
N ASP A 14 -15.97 1.18 -4.49
CA ASP A 14 -16.42 2.34 -3.70
C ASP A 14 -16.25 2.16 -2.18
N THR A 15 -15.97 0.93 -1.71
CA THR A 15 -15.75 0.63 -0.30
C THR A 15 -14.24 0.45 -0.04
N PRO A 16 -13.49 1.48 0.35
CA PRO A 16 -12.03 1.40 0.40
C PRO A 16 -11.53 0.54 1.57
N LEU A 17 -12.33 0.35 2.62
CA LEU A 17 -11.95 -0.38 3.82
C LEU A 17 -12.91 -1.55 4.10
N VAL A 18 -12.35 -2.75 4.22
CA VAL A 18 -13.07 -3.98 4.58
C VAL A 18 -12.51 -4.52 5.89
N ILE A 19 -13.31 -4.44 6.95
CA ILE A 19 -12.92 -4.89 8.30
C ILE A 19 -13.50 -6.27 8.58
N GLY A 20 -12.69 -7.18 9.13
CA GLY A 20 -13.22 -8.47 9.58
C GLY A 20 -12.31 -9.24 10.54
N ARG A 21 -12.91 -10.12 11.33
CA ARG A 21 -12.18 -11.02 12.25
C ARG A 21 -11.28 -12.02 11.50
N LYS A 22 -10.45 -12.76 12.23
CA LYS A 22 -9.71 -13.88 11.67
C LYS A 22 -10.70 -14.94 11.13
N GLY A 23 -10.43 -15.48 9.94
CA GLY A 23 -11.29 -16.49 9.32
C GLY A 23 -12.54 -15.97 8.61
N THR A 24 -12.71 -14.66 8.43
CA THR A 24 -13.89 -14.09 7.74
C THR A 24 -13.80 -14.10 6.22
N GLY A 25 -12.77 -14.71 5.62
CA GLY A 25 -12.64 -14.80 4.16
C GLY A 25 -12.09 -13.54 3.46
N LYS A 26 -11.52 -12.56 4.19
CA LYS A 26 -10.87 -11.36 3.60
C LYS A 26 -9.87 -11.73 2.50
N THR A 27 -9.00 -12.69 2.79
CA THR A 27 -8.00 -13.19 1.82
C THR A 27 -8.62 -13.83 0.58
N ALA A 28 -9.85 -14.36 0.66
CA ALA A 28 -10.57 -14.83 -0.53
C ALA A 28 -11.08 -13.65 -1.37
N VAL A 29 -11.64 -12.60 -0.74
CA VAL A 29 -12.00 -11.34 -1.42
C VAL A 29 -10.78 -10.73 -2.11
N PHE A 30 -9.65 -10.64 -1.40
CA PHE A 30 -8.38 -10.17 -1.95
C PHE A 30 -7.96 -10.96 -3.18
N ARG A 31 -7.99 -12.30 -3.13
CA ARG A 31 -7.66 -13.15 -4.29
C ARG A 31 -8.57 -12.91 -5.47
N VAL A 32 -9.87 -12.79 -5.24
CA VAL A 32 -10.85 -12.51 -6.31
C VAL A 32 -10.52 -11.18 -6.98
N LEU A 33 -10.31 -10.11 -6.20
CA LEU A 33 -9.96 -8.80 -6.75
C LEU A 33 -8.61 -8.80 -7.48
N ALA A 34 -7.63 -9.54 -6.96
CA ALA A 34 -6.32 -9.69 -7.60
C ALA A 34 -6.37 -10.51 -8.91
N SER A 35 -7.41 -11.32 -9.12
CA SER A 35 -7.59 -12.17 -10.30
C SER A 35 -8.66 -11.67 -11.27
N GLN A 36 -9.31 -10.54 -10.99
CA GLN A 36 -10.30 -9.96 -11.90
C GLN A 36 -9.65 -9.46 -13.19
N GLU A 37 -10.46 -9.36 -14.26
CA GLU A 37 -10.04 -8.70 -15.50
C GLU A 37 -9.76 -7.21 -15.29
N ALA A 38 -10.42 -6.60 -14.29
CA ALA A 38 -10.16 -5.22 -13.89
C ALA A 38 -8.72 -5.09 -13.37
N PRO A 39 -7.99 -4.04 -13.74
CA PRO A 39 -6.61 -3.93 -13.35
C PRO A 39 -6.46 -3.69 -11.85
N SER A 40 -5.61 -4.51 -11.22
CA SER A 40 -5.28 -4.35 -9.81
C SER A 40 -3.77 -4.36 -9.60
N VAL A 41 -3.33 -3.61 -8.59
CA VAL A 41 -1.95 -3.55 -8.15
C VAL A 41 -1.90 -4.03 -6.70
N VAL A 42 -1.20 -5.13 -6.48
CA VAL A 42 -0.95 -5.66 -5.13
C VAL A 42 0.18 -4.86 -4.48
N VAL A 43 -0.16 -4.07 -3.47
CA VAL A 43 0.82 -3.29 -2.70
C VAL A 43 1.32 -4.08 -1.49
N THR A 44 0.39 -4.74 -0.78
CA THR A 44 0.72 -5.69 0.29
C THR A 44 -0.15 -6.93 0.17
N ALA A 45 0.41 -8.09 0.51
CA ALA A 45 -0.36 -9.33 0.62
C ALA A 45 0.13 -10.17 1.80
N PRO A 46 -0.67 -11.17 2.25
CA PRO A 46 -0.25 -12.10 3.28
C PRO A 46 1.05 -12.81 2.92
N SER A 47 1.87 -13.13 3.93
CA SER A 47 3.20 -13.74 3.74
C SER A 47 3.19 -15.03 2.92
N GLY A 48 2.11 -15.81 2.99
CA GLY A 48 1.93 -17.03 2.20
C GLY A 48 1.62 -16.83 0.71
N MET A 49 1.61 -15.58 0.20
CA MET A 49 1.36 -15.26 -1.20
C MET A 49 2.53 -14.56 -1.90
N ALA A 50 3.69 -14.45 -1.25
CA ALA A 50 4.85 -13.78 -1.83
C ALA A 50 5.27 -14.41 -3.17
N GLU A 51 5.24 -15.74 -3.28
CA GLU A 51 5.56 -16.47 -4.52
C GLU A 51 4.58 -16.16 -5.66
N GLN A 52 3.30 -15.93 -5.34
CA GLN A 52 2.27 -15.66 -6.34
C GLN A 52 2.40 -14.26 -6.95
N PHE A 53 2.86 -13.28 -6.18
CA PHE A 53 2.94 -11.88 -6.60
C PHE A 53 4.38 -11.41 -6.84
N GLY A 54 5.35 -12.32 -6.86
CA GLY A 54 6.78 -12.07 -7.03
C GLY A 54 7.45 -11.39 -5.83
N TRP A 55 6.73 -10.56 -5.06
CA TRP A 55 7.22 -9.94 -3.84
C TRP A 55 6.08 -9.38 -2.99
N THR A 56 6.23 -9.43 -1.66
CA THR A 56 5.40 -8.69 -0.71
C THR A 56 6.24 -8.14 0.45
N PRO A 57 5.90 -6.96 1.00
CA PRO A 57 6.54 -6.44 2.21
C PRO A 57 6.39 -7.40 3.41
N GLY A 58 7.51 -7.83 3.97
CA GLY A 58 7.57 -8.67 5.17
C GLY A 58 8.25 -7.98 6.36
N VAL A 59 8.43 -8.72 7.45
CA VAL A 59 8.90 -8.18 8.75
C VAL A 59 10.21 -7.41 8.61
N ARG A 60 11.18 -8.01 7.90
CA ARG A 60 12.51 -7.41 7.70
C ARG A 60 12.45 -6.15 6.83
N PHE A 61 11.54 -6.11 5.85
CA PHE A 61 11.34 -4.94 5.00
C PHE A 61 10.81 -3.77 5.82
N TYR A 62 9.73 -3.97 6.60
CA TYR A 62 9.18 -2.90 7.43
C TYR A 62 10.13 -2.44 8.53
N ALA A 63 10.96 -3.34 9.08
CA ALA A 63 12.01 -2.96 10.03
C ALA A 63 13.08 -2.07 9.38
N GLY A 64 13.59 -2.45 8.20
CA GLY A 64 14.53 -1.63 7.45
C GLY A 64 13.94 -0.28 7.04
N LEU A 65 12.69 -0.28 6.62
CA LEU A 65 11.95 0.92 6.24
C LEU A 65 11.78 1.88 7.43
N GLU A 66 11.34 1.39 8.59
CA GLU A 66 11.20 2.23 9.78
C GLU A 66 12.54 2.87 10.20
N SER A 67 13.65 2.13 10.11
CA SER A 67 14.98 2.69 10.40
C SER A 67 15.30 3.89 9.51
N GLN A 68 15.12 3.73 8.19
CA GLN A 68 15.36 4.81 7.22
C GLN A 68 14.40 6.00 7.43
N MET A 69 13.13 5.72 7.76
CA MET A 69 12.14 6.76 8.02
C MET A 69 12.49 7.59 9.25
N ARG A 70 12.86 6.94 10.35
CA ARG A 70 13.18 7.62 11.62
C ARG A 70 14.39 8.53 11.48
N GLU A 71 15.42 8.11 10.75
CA GLU A 71 16.59 8.94 10.45
C GLU A 71 16.22 10.23 9.70
N ARG A 72 15.16 10.19 8.88
CA ARG A 72 14.71 11.30 8.03
C ARG A 72 13.48 12.04 8.55
N GLY A 73 12.91 11.61 9.67
CA GLY A 73 11.68 12.20 10.23
C GLY A 73 10.45 12.05 9.32
N LEU A 74 10.38 11.00 8.51
CA LEU A 74 9.30 10.80 7.54
C LEU A 74 8.06 10.16 8.18
N PRO A 75 6.85 10.70 7.94
CA PRO A 75 5.62 10.07 8.40
C PRO A 75 5.27 8.85 7.53
N TRP A 76 4.59 7.87 8.12
CA TRP A 76 4.10 6.69 7.41
C TRP A 76 3.21 7.00 6.22
N GLY A 77 2.45 8.09 6.26
CA GLY A 77 1.62 8.51 5.12
C GLY A 77 2.46 8.75 3.85
N ALA A 78 3.54 9.54 3.96
CA ALA A 78 4.41 9.81 2.81
C ALA A 78 5.01 8.51 2.23
N VAL A 79 5.39 7.58 3.10
CA VAL A 79 5.95 6.29 2.71
C VAL A 79 4.92 5.41 2.01
N TRP A 80 3.67 5.36 2.48
CA TRP A 80 2.61 4.64 1.78
C TRP A 80 2.33 5.23 0.41
N THR A 81 2.29 6.56 0.29
CA THR A 81 2.12 7.24 -0.99
C THR A 81 3.25 6.85 -1.96
N ALA A 82 4.50 6.82 -1.49
CA ALA A 82 5.64 6.40 -2.30
C ALA A 82 5.57 4.93 -2.69
N LEU A 83 5.22 4.04 -1.76
CA LEU A 83 5.08 2.60 -2.01
C LEU A 83 3.98 2.31 -3.04
N VAL A 84 2.85 3.01 -2.97
CA VAL A 84 1.78 2.92 -3.96
C VAL A 84 2.29 3.36 -5.33
N ALA A 85 2.93 4.53 -5.42
CA ALA A 85 3.45 5.03 -6.69
C ALA A 85 4.48 4.07 -7.32
N LEU A 86 5.40 3.52 -6.50
CA LEU A 86 6.36 2.51 -6.95
C LEU A 86 5.69 1.20 -7.38
N ALA A 87 4.67 0.74 -6.67
CA ALA A 87 3.93 -0.47 -7.02
C ALA A 87 3.22 -0.31 -8.37
N VAL A 88 2.57 0.83 -8.60
CA VAL A 88 1.92 1.13 -9.89
C VAL A 88 2.96 1.24 -11.01
N LEU A 89 4.05 1.98 -10.79
CA LEU A 89 5.13 2.11 -11.78
C LEU A 89 5.72 0.75 -12.17
N ARG A 90 5.88 -0.17 -11.21
CA ARG A 90 6.39 -1.52 -11.48
C ARG A 90 5.45 -2.33 -12.37
N VAL A 91 4.14 -2.24 -12.12
CA VAL A 91 3.14 -3.02 -12.88
C VAL A 91 2.86 -2.38 -14.25
N ARG A 92 2.96 -1.05 -14.34
CA ARG A 92 2.60 -0.26 -15.54
C ARG A 92 3.69 0.73 -15.95
N PRO A 93 4.94 0.29 -16.19
CA PRO A 93 6.07 1.20 -16.40
C PRO A 93 5.93 2.11 -17.62
N ASP A 94 5.14 1.69 -18.61
CA ASP A 94 4.94 2.41 -19.87
C ASP A 94 3.69 3.33 -19.88
N GLU A 95 2.80 3.18 -18.89
CA GLU A 95 1.54 3.96 -18.82
C GLU A 95 1.62 5.13 -17.84
N VAL A 96 2.60 5.13 -16.94
CA VAL A 96 2.67 6.09 -15.83
C VAL A 96 3.96 6.88 -15.84
N PRO A 97 3.93 8.18 -15.48
CA PRO A 97 5.12 9.01 -15.50
C PRO A 97 6.13 8.58 -14.45
N ARG A 98 7.41 8.73 -14.76
CA ARG A 98 8.51 8.63 -13.79
C ARG A 98 8.65 9.96 -13.01
N PRO A 99 9.14 9.94 -11.77
CA PRO A 99 9.27 11.16 -10.97
C PRO A 99 10.41 12.02 -11.50
N GLY A 100 10.10 13.24 -11.94
CA GLY A 100 11.08 14.13 -12.57
C GLY A 100 12.12 14.76 -11.63
N TRP A 101 12.03 14.55 -10.32
CA TRP A 101 12.98 15.10 -9.33
C TRP A 101 14.02 14.09 -8.83
N VAL A 102 13.93 12.84 -9.27
CA VAL A 102 14.88 11.80 -8.88
C VAL A 102 15.97 11.72 -9.94
N ASP A 103 17.17 12.16 -9.57
CA ASP A 103 18.38 11.98 -10.38
C ASP A 103 18.90 10.55 -10.20
N GLY A 104 18.21 9.57 -10.78
CA GLY A 104 18.55 8.16 -10.67
C GLY A 104 17.52 7.25 -11.32
N GLU A 105 17.93 6.01 -11.60
CA GLU A 105 17.01 4.99 -12.08
C GLU A 105 16.32 4.31 -10.89
N LEU A 106 14.98 4.31 -10.91
CA LEU A 106 14.19 3.54 -9.96
C LEU A 106 14.30 2.05 -10.29
N LYS A 107 15.01 1.32 -9.42
CA LYS A 107 15.37 -0.08 -9.62
C LYS A 107 14.17 -1.00 -9.51
N THR A 108 13.15 -0.66 -8.72
CA THR A 108 11.95 -1.48 -8.51
C THR A 108 11.16 -1.66 -9.81
N ALA A 109 11.19 -0.67 -10.71
CA ALA A 109 10.59 -0.78 -12.04
C ALA A 109 11.37 -1.73 -12.97
N ALA A 110 12.66 -1.93 -12.73
CA ALA A 110 13.56 -2.76 -13.56
C ALA A 110 13.90 -4.13 -12.94
N SER A 111 13.57 -4.36 -11.67
CA SER A 111 14.00 -5.54 -10.93
C SER A 111 13.15 -6.78 -11.26
N GLY A 112 13.82 -7.89 -11.58
CA GLY A 112 13.24 -9.23 -11.49
C GLY A 112 12.97 -9.64 -10.02
N ASP A 113 12.22 -10.72 -9.81
CA ASP A 113 11.61 -11.05 -8.50
C ASP A 113 12.58 -11.20 -7.31
N HIS A 114 13.85 -11.50 -7.53
CA HIS A 114 14.75 -11.93 -6.45
C HIS A 114 15.32 -10.80 -5.55
N ASN A 115 15.21 -9.52 -5.93
CA ASN A 115 15.80 -8.40 -5.16
C ASN A 115 14.85 -7.22 -4.91
N VAL A 116 13.55 -7.40 -5.16
CA VAL A 116 12.56 -6.31 -5.11
C VAL A 116 12.56 -5.59 -3.77
N GLY A 117 12.68 -6.30 -2.64
CA GLY A 117 12.63 -5.68 -1.32
C GLY A 117 13.74 -4.65 -1.10
N THR A 118 14.98 -5.00 -1.43
CA THR A 118 16.13 -4.08 -1.29
C THR A 118 16.07 -2.97 -2.32
N ALA A 119 15.70 -3.27 -3.57
CA ALA A 119 15.51 -2.27 -4.62
C ALA A 119 14.47 -1.22 -4.21
N THR A 120 13.35 -1.65 -3.61
CA THR A 120 12.32 -0.73 -3.12
C THR A 120 12.80 0.13 -1.96
N LEU A 121 13.62 -0.39 -1.04
CA LEU A 121 14.22 0.43 0.01
C LEU A 121 15.20 1.47 -0.56
N ASP A 122 16.01 1.10 -1.54
CA ASP A 122 16.91 2.02 -2.24
C ASP A 122 16.11 3.13 -2.97
N ASP A 123 15.06 2.75 -3.69
CA ASP A 123 14.20 3.68 -4.43
C ASP A 123 13.48 4.65 -3.49
N LEU A 124 13.01 4.18 -2.33
CA LEU A 124 12.45 5.06 -1.29
C LEU A 124 13.51 6.03 -0.77
N ALA A 125 14.74 5.56 -0.51
CA ALA A 125 15.82 6.42 -0.07
C ALA A 125 16.18 7.50 -1.12
N LEU A 126 16.09 7.17 -2.41
CA LEU A 126 16.25 8.13 -3.52
C LEU A 126 15.10 9.14 -3.57
N LEU A 127 13.84 8.67 -3.53
CA LEU A 127 12.65 9.52 -3.56
C LEU A 127 12.66 10.55 -2.43
N PHE A 128 13.10 10.13 -1.23
CA PHE A 128 13.14 10.95 -0.03
C PHE A 128 14.46 11.73 0.17
N ASN A 129 15.30 11.87 -0.85
CA ASN A 129 16.54 12.65 -0.77
C ASN A 129 16.31 14.18 -0.91
N ASP A 130 15.11 14.62 -1.31
CA ASP A 130 14.68 16.03 -1.30
C ASP A 130 13.90 16.33 0.00
N SER A 131 14.14 17.49 0.62
CA SER A 131 13.39 17.93 1.83
C SER A 131 11.88 18.11 1.61
N ARG A 132 11.45 18.27 0.36
CA ARG A 132 10.06 18.38 -0.08
C ARG A 132 9.52 17.05 -0.63
N ALA A 133 10.25 15.96 -0.47
CA ALA A 133 9.91 14.68 -1.08
C ALA A 133 8.50 14.18 -0.73
N ALA A 134 8.02 14.41 0.49
CA ALA A 134 6.66 14.04 0.87
C ALA A 134 5.60 14.69 -0.04
N LEU A 135 5.75 15.99 -0.33
CA LEU A 135 4.86 16.71 -1.24
C LEU A 135 5.04 16.22 -2.68
N ARG A 136 6.28 16.06 -3.14
CA ARG A 136 6.58 15.61 -4.51
C ARG A 136 6.04 14.22 -4.81
N VAL A 137 6.12 13.30 -3.84
CA VAL A 137 5.58 11.95 -3.97
C VAL A 137 4.06 11.97 -4.07
N GLU A 138 3.38 12.86 -3.34
CA GLU A 138 1.93 13.04 -3.47
C GLU A 138 1.55 13.63 -4.84
N GLU A 139 2.23 14.67 -5.29
CA GLU A 139 2.08 15.25 -6.64
C GLU A 139 2.29 14.18 -7.71
N TRP A 140 3.29 13.34 -7.55
CA TRP A 140 3.57 12.23 -8.46
C TRP A 140 2.48 11.17 -8.47
N LEU A 141 1.93 10.80 -7.31
CA LEU A 141 0.81 9.86 -7.27
C LEU A 141 -0.42 10.44 -8.00
N GLN A 142 -0.65 11.76 -7.91
CA GLN A 142 -1.70 12.44 -8.66
C GLN A 142 -1.40 12.49 -10.17
N ASP A 143 -0.14 12.64 -10.57
CA ASP A 143 0.28 12.54 -11.98
C ASP A 143 0.06 11.14 -12.54
N ILE A 144 0.40 10.10 -11.76
CA ILE A 144 0.12 8.70 -12.08
C ILE A 144 -1.39 8.50 -12.27
N ASP A 145 -2.20 8.92 -11.29
CA ASP A 145 -3.65 8.78 -11.37
C ASP A 145 -4.24 9.45 -12.61
N ARG A 146 -3.73 10.64 -12.99
CA ARG A 146 -4.19 11.36 -14.20
C ARG A 146 -3.76 10.71 -15.50
N SER A 147 -2.68 9.91 -15.53
CA SER A 147 -2.22 9.25 -16.76
C SER A 147 -2.98 7.95 -17.06
N LEU A 148 -3.64 7.36 -16.05
CA LEU A 148 -4.46 6.18 -16.22
C LEU A 148 -5.77 6.50 -16.95
N THR A 149 -6.21 5.58 -17.81
CA THR A 149 -7.44 5.71 -18.59
C THR A 149 -8.60 4.88 -18.04
N GLU A 150 -8.31 3.97 -17.13
CA GLU A 150 -9.25 3.03 -16.51
C GLU A 150 -9.02 2.99 -15.01
N GLU A 151 -10.03 2.56 -14.25
CA GLU A 151 -9.85 2.39 -12.81
C GLU A 151 -8.86 1.26 -12.50
N CYS A 152 -8.00 1.48 -11.52
CA CYS A 152 -7.05 0.51 -11.02
C CYS A 152 -7.17 0.36 -9.50
N VAL A 153 -7.37 -0.87 -9.04
CA VAL A 153 -7.57 -1.17 -7.62
C VAL A 153 -6.24 -1.43 -6.93
N LEU A 154 -5.93 -0.64 -5.90
CA LEU A 154 -4.76 -0.78 -5.05
C LEU A 154 -5.09 -1.71 -3.88
N LEU A 155 -4.54 -2.92 -3.90
CA LEU A 155 -4.88 -3.98 -2.95
C LEU A 155 -3.90 -4.06 -1.77
N PHE A 156 -4.46 -4.06 -0.57
CA PHE A 156 -3.74 -4.24 0.68
C PHE A 156 -4.38 -5.35 1.52
N ASP A 157 -3.68 -6.47 1.68
CA ASP A 157 -3.99 -7.49 2.69
C ASP A 157 -2.70 -7.89 3.43
N GLY A 158 -2.81 -8.67 4.49
CA GLY A 158 -1.67 -9.20 5.23
C GLY A 158 -0.99 -8.21 6.17
N LEU A 159 -1.57 -7.03 6.43
CA LEU A 159 -1.04 -6.04 7.38
C LEU A 159 -0.90 -6.57 8.82
N ASP A 160 -1.55 -7.67 9.15
CA ASP A 160 -1.47 -8.33 10.44
C ASP A 160 -0.29 -9.31 10.58
N THR A 161 0.18 -9.85 9.46
CA THR A 161 1.26 -10.84 9.39
C THR A 161 2.56 -10.24 8.87
N GLY A 162 2.50 -9.18 8.08
CA GLY A 162 3.67 -8.55 7.46
C GLY A 162 4.60 -7.86 8.45
N PHE A 163 4.12 -7.41 9.60
CA PHE A 163 4.92 -6.62 10.55
C PHE A 163 5.60 -7.43 11.66
N GLY A 164 5.12 -8.64 11.95
CA GLY A 164 5.61 -9.45 13.06
C GLY A 164 4.71 -9.39 14.31
N GLY A 165 5.24 -9.80 15.45
CA GLY A 165 4.49 -10.03 16.69
C GLY A 165 5.17 -9.59 17.99
N THR A 166 6.34 -8.95 17.96
CA THR A 166 6.93 -8.30 19.14
C THR A 166 6.19 -7.00 19.49
N ASP A 167 6.45 -6.43 20.67
CA ASP A 167 5.85 -5.12 21.06
C ASP A 167 6.26 -3.99 20.12
N GLU A 168 7.53 -3.94 19.73
CA GLU A 168 8.05 -2.96 18.78
C GLU A 168 7.40 -3.13 17.40
N GLU A 169 7.27 -4.36 16.92
CA GLU A 169 6.62 -4.68 15.65
C GLU A 169 5.13 -4.33 15.66
N ARG A 170 4.43 -4.54 16.79
CA ARG A 170 3.05 -4.11 16.98
C ARG A 170 2.91 -2.59 16.96
N HIS A 171 3.84 -1.87 17.59
CA HIS A 171 3.84 -0.41 17.57
C HIS A 171 4.06 0.13 16.16
N ARG A 172 5.08 -0.38 15.46
CA ARG A 172 5.34 -0.08 14.05
C ARG A 172 4.11 -0.34 13.18
N ARG A 173 3.45 -1.49 13.36
CA ARG A 173 2.22 -1.82 12.64
C ARG A 173 1.11 -0.81 12.91
N SER A 174 0.93 -0.39 14.16
CA SER A 174 -0.10 0.59 14.52
C SER A 174 0.12 1.92 13.79
N ASP A 175 1.35 2.43 13.81
CA ASP A 175 1.72 3.69 13.16
C ASP A 175 1.64 3.60 11.64
N ALA A 176 2.10 2.47 11.08
CA ALA A 176 2.01 2.21 9.65
C ALA A 176 0.56 2.14 9.17
N VAL A 177 -0.30 1.37 9.86
CA VAL A 177 -1.72 1.26 9.50
C VAL A 177 -2.44 2.59 9.69
N ALA A 178 -2.11 3.37 10.73
CA ALA A 178 -2.62 4.73 10.88
C ALA A 178 -2.25 5.59 9.66
N GLY A 179 -0.96 5.62 9.28
CA GLY A 179 -0.50 6.38 8.12
C GLY A 179 -1.17 5.95 6.81
N LEU A 180 -1.40 4.64 6.61
CA LEU A 180 -2.11 4.13 5.43
C LEU A 180 -3.55 4.65 5.37
N LEU A 181 -4.27 4.54 6.49
CA LEU A 181 -5.67 4.97 6.56
C LEU A 181 -5.80 6.50 6.44
N THR A 182 -4.82 7.27 6.91
CA THR A 182 -4.73 8.71 6.63
C THR A 182 -4.60 8.95 5.13
N VAL A 183 -3.71 8.25 4.43
CA VAL A 183 -3.55 8.39 2.95
C VAL A 183 -4.83 8.02 2.22
N VAL A 184 -5.49 6.92 2.60
CA VAL A 184 -6.78 6.51 2.01
C VAL A 184 -7.82 7.64 2.13
N ASN A 185 -7.84 8.35 3.26
CA ASN A 185 -8.82 9.41 3.51
C ASN A 185 -8.46 10.75 2.85
N GLU A 186 -7.20 11.15 2.93
CA GLU A 186 -6.76 12.49 2.51
C GLU A 186 -6.37 12.53 1.03
N VAL A 187 -5.65 11.51 0.57
CA VAL A 187 -5.16 11.41 -0.81
C VAL A 187 -6.15 10.62 -1.65
N GLY A 188 -6.63 9.48 -1.16
CA GLY A 188 -7.50 8.57 -1.91
C GLY A 188 -8.81 9.20 -2.41
N GLN A 189 -9.37 10.16 -1.68
CA GLN A 189 -10.58 10.89 -2.09
C GLN A 189 -10.37 11.81 -3.30
N ASN A 190 -9.12 12.21 -3.54
CA ASN A 190 -8.75 13.11 -4.65
C ASN A 190 -8.33 12.33 -5.92
N LEU A 191 -8.17 11.01 -5.83
CA LEU A 191 -7.81 10.15 -6.95
C LEU A 191 -9.05 9.74 -7.74
N ARG A 192 -8.94 9.76 -9.07
CA ARG A 192 -10.03 9.46 -10.00
C ARG A 192 -10.02 8.01 -10.46
N HIS A 193 -8.84 7.47 -10.73
CA HIS A 193 -8.66 6.14 -11.32
C HIS A 193 -8.09 5.15 -10.31
N LEU A 194 -7.23 5.58 -9.40
CA LEU A 194 -6.69 4.73 -8.35
C LEU A 194 -7.70 4.57 -7.20
N ARG A 195 -8.11 3.33 -6.94
CA ARG A 195 -9.08 2.98 -5.88
C ARG A 195 -8.43 2.13 -4.81
N PHE A 196 -8.35 2.65 -3.59
CA PHE A 196 -7.83 1.88 -2.46
C PHE A 196 -8.75 0.74 -2.07
N LYS A 197 -8.17 -0.39 -1.69
CA LYS A 197 -8.87 -1.53 -1.10
C LYS A 197 -8.02 -2.14 0.00
N VAL A 198 -8.33 -1.76 1.22
CA VAL A 198 -7.64 -2.20 2.44
C VAL A 198 -8.47 -3.24 3.16
N LEU A 199 -7.93 -4.45 3.29
CA LEU A 199 -8.52 -5.53 4.05
C LEU A 199 -7.83 -5.60 5.42
N LEU A 200 -8.55 -5.16 6.45
CA LEU A 200 -7.99 -5.00 7.79
C LEU A 200 -8.64 -5.95 8.80
N ARG A 201 -7.84 -6.44 9.75
CA ARG A 201 -8.41 -7.18 10.88
C ARG A 201 -9.06 -6.24 11.87
N GLU A 202 -10.17 -6.71 12.44
CA GLU A 202 -10.97 -5.93 13.41
C GLU A 202 -10.17 -5.53 14.67
N ASP A 203 -9.27 -6.39 15.15
CA ASP A 203 -8.42 -6.08 16.31
C ASP A 203 -7.43 -4.95 16.01
N ILE A 204 -6.74 -5.02 14.86
CA ILE A 204 -5.84 -3.94 14.41
C ILE A 204 -6.64 -2.66 14.20
N TRP A 205 -7.79 -2.75 13.53
CA TRP A 205 -8.67 -1.60 13.38
C TRP A 205 -8.96 -0.96 14.72
N ARG A 206 -9.37 -1.73 15.75
CA ARG A 206 -9.67 -1.20 17.09
C ARG A 206 -8.46 -0.53 17.76
N GLU A 207 -7.26 -1.09 17.61
CA GLU A 207 -6.02 -0.60 18.21
C GLU A 207 -5.51 0.71 17.58
N VAL A 208 -5.71 0.90 16.28
CA VAL A 208 -5.18 2.06 15.53
C VAL A 208 -5.84 3.36 16.01
N LYS A 209 -5.02 4.36 16.33
CA LYS A 209 -5.45 5.70 16.76
C LYS A 209 -5.47 6.64 15.56
N LEU A 210 -6.67 7.00 15.11
CA LEU A 210 -6.89 7.93 14.00
C LEU A 210 -7.86 9.04 14.40
N PRO A 211 -7.60 10.29 14.02
CA PRO A 211 -8.64 11.31 13.98
C PRO A 211 -9.77 10.84 13.05
N ASN A 212 -11.03 11.05 13.43
CA ASN A 212 -12.21 10.81 12.58
C ASN A 212 -12.43 9.36 12.08
N LYS A 213 -11.96 8.38 12.83
CA LYS A 213 -12.07 6.93 12.54
C LYS A 213 -13.48 6.43 12.17
N SER A 214 -14.56 7.12 12.56
CA SER A 214 -15.95 6.77 12.25
C SER A 214 -16.40 7.14 10.84
N HIS A 215 -15.64 7.96 10.10
CA HIS A 215 -15.99 8.46 8.77
C HIS A 215 -15.29 7.70 7.62
N LEU A 216 -14.48 6.71 7.97
CA LEU A 216 -13.73 5.82 7.06
C LEU A 216 -14.57 4.61 6.60
#